data_AF-A0A8S1UBU7-F1
#
_entry.id   AF-A0A8S1UBU7-F1
#
_cell.length_a   1.000
_cell.length_b   1.000
_cell.length_c   1.000
_cell.angle_alpha   90.00
_cell.angle_beta   90.00
_cell.angle_gamma   90.00
#
_symmetry.space_group_name_H-M   'P 1'
#
loop_
_entity.id
_entity.type
_entity.pdbx_description
1 polymer ?
#
loop_
_entity_poly.entity_id
_entity_poly.type
_entity_poly.pdbx_seq_one_letter_code
_entity_poly.pdbx_strand_id
1 'polypeptide(L)'
;MGSFKNTMIVFFLLMTCGLGQQIRAITAYQNCDQKWHSEQINGDSQKTICQNGSLVSCIAMILQTSGKIINNRAVNPAILNKYLTNNNGYKQGSEINFSVLDKVGLHIVKTVSDLRTAIEYYNNKYYIVLNINYGKNYGVLIGYNEKDAIYIINNPINPSDNKVAAKDITVALIFKPL
;
A
#
# COMPACT_ATOMS: atom_id res chain seq x y z
N MET A 1 42.84 42.21 -28.42
CA MET A 1 43.73 41.01 -28.35
C MET A 1 43.77 40.52 -26.91
N GLY A 2 43.34 39.27 -26.68
CA GLY A 2 43.44 38.53 -25.41
C GLY A 2 42.52 39.01 -24.28
N SER A 3 41.78 38.20 -23.53
CA SER A 3 41.86 36.77 -23.25
C SER A 3 40.49 36.34 -22.68
N PHE A 4 39.82 35.40 -23.34
CA PHE A 4 38.68 34.67 -22.77
C PHE A 4 39.23 33.72 -21.71
N LYS A 5 39.00 34.01 -20.43
CA LYS A 5 39.20 33.03 -19.36
C LYS A 5 37.87 32.33 -19.09
N ASN A 6 37.81 31.09 -19.57
CA ASN A 6 36.77 30.10 -19.32
C ASN A 6 36.38 30.08 -17.83
N THR A 7 35.20 30.60 -17.49
CA THR A 7 34.55 30.31 -16.21
C THR A 7 34.03 28.89 -16.28
N MET A 8 34.87 27.94 -15.91
CA MET A 8 34.48 26.54 -15.80
C MET A 8 33.51 26.41 -14.62
N ILE A 9 32.22 26.26 -14.92
CA ILE A 9 31.20 25.90 -13.93
C ILE A 9 31.43 24.44 -13.56
N VAL A 10 32.07 24.20 -12.42
CA VAL A 10 32.16 22.87 -11.82
C VAL A 10 30.83 22.62 -11.09
N PHE A 11 29.88 21.98 -11.78
CA PHE A 11 28.76 21.33 -11.09
C PHE A 11 29.32 20.09 -10.39
N PHE A 12 29.64 20.22 -9.10
CA PHE A 12 29.85 19.06 -8.23
C PHE A 12 28.50 18.34 -8.10
N LEU A 13 28.27 17.38 -9.00
CA LEU A 13 27.21 16.40 -8.86
C LEU A 13 27.66 15.47 -7.73
N LEU A 14 27.29 15.84 -6.49
CA LEU A 14 27.30 14.93 -5.36
C LEU A 14 26.30 13.81 -5.68
N MET A 15 26.74 12.82 -6.45
CA MET A 15 26.11 11.53 -6.54
C MET A 15 26.37 10.87 -5.19
N THR A 16 25.59 11.25 -4.18
CA THR A 16 25.51 10.48 -2.95
C THR A 16 24.96 9.12 -3.37
N CYS A 17 25.84 8.14 -3.51
CA CYS A 17 25.52 6.72 -3.49
C CYS A 17 25.08 6.40 -2.05
N GLY A 18 23.99 7.03 -1.64
CA GLY A 18 23.31 6.69 -0.41
C GLY A 18 22.44 5.50 -0.72
N LEU A 19 22.73 4.38 -0.10
CA LEU A 19 21.76 3.32 0.21
C LEU A 19 20.67 3.89 1.16
N GLY A 20 20.10 5.04 0.81
CA GLY A 20 19.02 5.67 1.52
C GLY A 20 17.81 4.78 1.30
N GLN A 21 17.31 4.19 2.39
CA GLN A 21 16.05 3.47 2.39
C GLN A 21 15.02 4.34 1.66
N GLN A 22 14.61 3.90 0.48
CA GLN A 22 13.59 4.60 -0.29
C GLN A 22 12.29 4.44 0.50
N ILE A 23 11.94 5.44 1.33
CA ILE A 23 10.64 5.49 1.99
C ILE A 23 9.69 6.22 1.04
N ARG A 24 8.61 5.54 0.65
CA ARG A 24 7.54 6.11 -0.16
C ARG A 24 6.52 6.78 0.75
N ALA A 25 6.22 8.03 0.44
CA ALA A 25 5.06 8.71 0.99
C ALA A 25 3.78 8.09 0.42
N ILE A 26 3.02 7.39 1.26
CA ILE A 26 1.71 6.82 0.94
C ILE A 26 0.73 7.34 1.99
N THR A 27 -0.48 7.69 1.56
CA THR A 27 -1.58 8.03 2.48
C THR A 27 -1.74 6.93 3.52
N ALA A 28 -1.89 7.29 4.80
CA ALA A 28 -2.12 6.34 5.87
C ALA A 28 -3.56 6.45 6.38
N TYR A 29 -4.22 5.30 6.52
CA TYR A 29 -5.53 5.18 7.15
C TYR A 29 -5.51 4.14 8.26
N GLN A 30 -6.17 4.43 9.37
CA GLN A 30 -6.40 3.43 10.42
C GLN A 30 -7.71 2.71 10.15
N ASN A 31 -7.75 1.38 10.23
CA ASN A 31 -9.00 0.65 9.97
C ASN A 31 -10.01 0.84 11.12
N CYS A 32 -9.56 1.22 12.32
CA CYS A 32 -10.42 1.53 13.46
C CYS A 32 -10.64 3.03 13.69
N ASP A 33 -10.48 3.89 12.66
CA ASP A 33 -10.84 5.31 12.75
C ASP A 33 -12.34 5.48 13.01
N GLN A 34 -12.70 6.39 13.93
CA GLN A 34 -14.08 6.65 14.36
C GLN A 34 -15.05 6.96 13.21
N LYS A 35 -14.56 7.43 12.06
CA LYS A 35 -15.39 7.73 10.89
C LYS A 35 -16.00 6.50 10.23
N TRP A 36 -15.36 5.33 10.34
CA TRP A 36 -15.77 4.12 9.61
C TRP A 36 -15.60 2.81 10.39
N HIS A 37 -15.11 2.88 11.64
CA HIS A 37 -14.78 1.70 12.45
C HIS A 37 -15.94 0.69 12.57
N SER A 38 -17.19 1.17 12.60
CA SER A 38 -18.40 0.36 12.79
C SER A 38 -19.05 -0.12 11.49
N GLU A 39 -18.55 0.30 10.32
CA GLU A 39 -19.12 -0.12 9.05
C GLU A 39 -18.93 -1.63 8.84
N GLN A 40 -20.01 -2.31 8.49
CA GLN A 40 -20.01 -3.75 8.22
C GLN A 40 -19.32 -4.05 6.89
N ILE A 41 -18.49 -5.08 6.86
CA ILE A 41 -17.87 -5.60 5.65
C ILE A 41 -18.85 -6.58 5.01
N ASN A 42 -19.23 -6.31 3.76
CA ASN A 42 -20.18 -7.14 3.01
C ASN A 42 -21.53 -7.35 3.72
N GLY A 43 -21.98 -6.38 4.53
CA GLY A 43 -23.21 -6.49 5.32
C GLY A 43 -23.16 -7.55 6.44
N ASP A 44 -21.98 -8.10 6.75
CA ASP A 44 -21.79 -9.07 7.82
C ASP A 44 -21.74 -8.34 9.18
N SER A 45 -22.73 -8.58 10.03
CA SER A 45 -22.83 -7.95 11.35
C SER A 45 -21.71 -8.32 12.32
N GLN A 46 -20.97 -9.40 12.04
CA GLN A 46 -19.85 -9.87 12.86
C GLN A 46 -18.50 -9.32 12.38
N LYS A 47 -18.48 -8.59 11.25
CA LYS A 47 -17.24 -8.08 10.66
C LYS A 47 -17.38 -6.61 10.32
N THR A 48 -16.67 -5.79 11.08
CA THR A 48 -16.56 -4.36 10.83
C THR A 48 -15.22 -4.01 10.19
N ILE A 49 -15.08 -2.78 9.68
CA ILE A 49 -13.78 -2.28 9.21
C ILE A 49 -12.74 -2.30 10.35
N CYS A 50 -13.13 -1.99 11.59
CA CYS A 50 -12.21 -2.08 12.72
C CYS A 50 -11.70 -3.51 13.00
N GLN A 51 -12.57 -4.51 12.88
CA GLN A 51 -12.22 -5.90 13.21
C GLN A 51 -11.51 -6.62 12.06
N ASN A 52 -11.88 -6.33 10.81
CA ASN A 52 -11.48 -7.13 9.65
C ASN A 52 -11.07 -6.30 8.42
N GLY A 53 -10.98 -4.97 8.55
CA GLY A 53 -10.81 -4.04 7.42
C GLY A 53 -9.38 -3.60 7.13
N SER A 54 -8.34 -4.27 7.66
CA SER A 54 -6.94 -3.90 7.41
C SER A 54 -6.58 -3.98 5.92
N LEU A 55 -7.01 -5.02 5.20
CA LEU A 55 -6.81 -5.13 3.76
C LEU A 55 -7.58 -4.06 2.97
N VAL A 56 -8.85 -3.81 3.31
CA VAL A 56 -9.65 -2.74 2.69
C VAL A 56 -8.97 -1.38 2.90
N SER A 57 -8.45 -1.13 4.10
CA SER A 57 -7.74 0.12 4.41
C SER A 57 -6.45 0.25 3.60
N CYS A 58 -5.67 -0.82 3.43
CA CYS A 58 -4.47 -0.82 2.59
C CYS A 58 -4.79 -0.48 1.13
N ILE A 59 -5.85 -1.07 0.56
CA ILE A 59 -6.24 -0.79 -0.83
C ILE A 59 -6.74 0.66 -0.97
N ALA A 60 -7.49 1.16 0.02
CA ALA A 60 -7.93 2.55 0.04
C ALA A 60 -6.74 3.53 0.10
N MET A 61 -5.69 3.23 0.89
CA MET A 61 -4.45 4.02 0.91
C MET A 61 -3.81 4.10 -0.48
N ILE A 62 -3.75 2.98 -1.20
CA ILE A 62 -3.15 2.91 -2.54
C ILE A 62 -3.98 3.73 -3.55
N LEU A 63 -5.30 3.55 -3.57
CA LEU A 63 -6.20 4.28 -4.45
C LEU A 63 -6.11 5.79 -4.21
N GLN A 64 -6.16 6.20 -2.94
CA GLN A 64 -6.05 7.61 -2.58
C GLN A 64 -4.71 8.22 -2.97
N THR A 65 -3.61 7.52 -2.67
CA THR A 65 -2.25 7.97 -3.03
C THR A 65 -2.07 8.07 -4.55
N SER A 66 -2.78 7.23 -5.31
CA SER A 66 -2.78 7.24 -6.77
C SER A 66 -3.78 8.24 -7.37
N GLY A 67 -4.38 9.11 -6.55
CA GLY A 67 -5.32 10.15 -7.00
C GLY A 67 -6.65 9.60 -7.53
N LYS A 68 -7.01 8.35 -7.19
CA LYS A 68 -8.26 7.74 -7.65
C LYS A 68 -9.44 8.27 -6.85
N ILE A 69 -10.58 8.34 -7.52
CA ILE A 69 -11.85 8.78 -6.94
C ILE A 69 -12.92 7.72 -7.18
N ILE A 70 -13.84 7.60 -6.24
CA ILE A 70 -15.04 6.75 -6.37
C ILE A 70 -16.24 7.64 -6.05
N ASN A 71 -17.21 7.70 -6.96
CA ASN A 71 -18.41 8.55 -6.83
C ASN A 71 -18.05 10.02 -6.52
N ASN A 72 -17.12 10.60 -7.28
CA ASN A 72 -16.63 11.98 -7.14
C ASN A 72 -16.02 12.31 -5.76
N ARG A 73 -15.57 11.29 -5.03
CA ARG A 73 -14.94 11.46 -3.71
C ARG A 73 -13.57 10.80 -3.69
N ALA A 74 -12.65 11.45 -2.98
CA ALA A 74 -11.37 10.88 -2.59
C ALA A 74 -11.60 9.55 -1.84
N VAL A 75 -10.86 8.50 -2.18
CA VAL A 75 -11.09 7.16 -1.65
C VAL A 75 -10.63 7.08 -0.20
N ASN A 76 -11.47 6.50 0.65
CA ASN A 76 -11.15 6.12 2.03
C ASN A 76 -11.71 4.71 2.31
N PRO A 77 -11.46 4.11 3.50
CA PRO A 77 -11.90 2.75 3.79
C PRO A 77 -13.42 2.56 3.64
N ALA A 78 -14.24 3.50 4.12
CA ALA A 78 -15.69 3.46 3.99
C ALA A 78 -16.17 3.48 2.53
N ILE A 79 -15.63 4.40 1.73
CA ILE A 79 -15.98 4.56 0.32
C ILE A 79 -15.62 3.30 -0.47
N LEU A 80 -14.44 2.72 -0.20
CA LEU A 80 -14.04 1.48 -0.84
C LEU A 80 -14.89 0.29 -0.38
N ASN A 81 -15.16 0.15 0.92
CA ASN A 81 -16.01 -0.90 1.47
C ASN A 81 -17.39 -0.89 0.79
N LYS A 82 -18.04 0.28 0.75
CA LYS A 82 -19.33 0.47 0.07
C LYS A 82 -19.27 0.15 -1.42
N TYR A 83 -18.20 0.55 -2.11
CA TYR A 83 -18.01 0.22 -3.52
C TYR A 83 -17.93 -1.29 -3.73
N LEU A 84 -17.12 -1.99 -2.94
CA LEU A 84 -16.96 -3.44 -3.02
C LEU A 84 -18.28 -4.16 -2.76
N THR A 85 -19.03 -3.76 -1.73
CA THR A 85 -20.37 -4.33 -1.44
C THR A 85 -21.32 -4.18 -2.63
N ASN A 86 -21.33 -3.01 -3.27
CA ASN A 86 -22.28 -2.74 -4.35
C ASN A 86 -21.88 -3.31 -5.72
N ASN A 87 -20.64 -3.80 -5.89
CA ASN A 87 -20.09 -4.20 -7.19
C ASN A 87 -19.63 -5.66 -7.22
N ASN A 88 -20.16 -6.53 -6.35
CA ASN A 88 -19.71 -7.93 -6.22
C ASN A 88 -18.19 -8.02 -5.93
N GLY A 89 -17.69 -7.03 -5.18
CA GLY A 89 -16.30 -6.92 -4.75
C GLY A 89 -15.96 -7.82 -3.57
N TYR A 90 -16.95 -8.46 -2.97
CA TYR A 90 -16.77 -9.54 -2.00
C TYR A 90 -17.28 -10.86 -2.58
N LYS A 91 -16.50 -11.93 -2.41
CA LYS A 91 -16.91 -13.31 -2.71
C LYS A 91 -17.65 -13.90 -1.49
N GLN A 92 -17.89 -15.22 -1.50
CA GLN A 92 -18.46 -15.92 -0.36
C GLN A 92 -17.72 -15.56 0.95
N GLY A 93 -18.47 -15.08 1.94
CA GLY A 93 -17.90 -14.47 3.14
C GLY A 93 -17.49 -13.02 2.91
N SER A 94 -16.20 -12.71 3.07
CA SER A 94 -15.67 -11.33 3.01
C SER A 94 -14.34 -11.25 2.24
N GLU A 95 -14.02 -12.27 1.44
CA GLU A 95 -12.83 -12.27 0.59
C GLU A 95 -13.02 -11.24 -0.55
N ILE A 96 -12.02 -10.42 -0.81
CA ILE A 96 -12.10 -9.40 -1.86
C ILE A 96 -11.94 -10.05 -3.24
N ASN A 97 -12.89 -9.79 -4.13
CA ASN A 97 -12.75 -10.05 -5.55
C ASN A 97 -11.94 -8.90 -6.19
N PHE A 98 -10.62 -9.06 -6.28
CA PHE A 98 -9.74 -7.99 -6.76
C PHE A 98 -10.00 -7.53 -8.20
N SER A 99 -10.65 -8.34 -9.05
CA SER A 99 -10.95 -7.95 -10.44
C SER A 99 -11.87 -6.72 -10.55
N VAL A 100 -12.68 -6.44 -9.51
CA VAL A 100 -13.54 -5.25 -9.51
C VAL A 100 -12.74 -3.96 -9.35
N LEU A 101 -11.50 -4.03 -8.85
CA LEU A 101 -10.68 -2.85 -8.61
C LEU A 101 -10.18 -2.20 -9.91
N ASP A 102 -10.12 -2.96 -11.01
CA ASP A 102 -9.74 -2.43 -12.33
C ASP A 102 -10.66 -1.26 -12.74
N LYS A 103 -11.95 -1.37 -12.40
CA LYS A 103 -12.97 -0.34 -12.68
C LYS A 103 -12.77 0.95 -11.89
N VAL A 104 -11.99 0.93 -10.81
CA VAL A 104 -11.64 2.10 -9.99
C VAL A 104 -10.15 2.45 -10.11
N GLY A 105 -9.50 1.92 -11.14
CA GLY A 105 -8.15 2.31 -11.53
C GLY A 105 -7.03 1.63 -10.75
N LEU A 106 -7.26 0.42 -10.23
CA LEU A 106 -6.22 -0.35 -9.56
C LEU A 106 -6.27 -1.83 -9.96
N HIS A 107 -5.16 -2.33 -10.48
CA HIS A 107 -5.03 -3.70 -10.94
C HIS A 107 -4.19 -4.54 -9.98
N ILE A 108 -4.67 -5.74 -9.64
CA ILE A 108 -3.84 -6.74 -8.98
C ILE A 108 -2.96 -7.45 -10.02
N VAL A 109 -1.65 -7.36 -9.85
CA VAL A 109 -0.70 -7.94 -10.79
C VAL A 109 -0.47 -9.42 -10.46
N LYS A 110 -0.16 -9.71 -9.19
CA LYS A 110 0.07 -11.07 -8.70
C LYS A 110 0.16 -11.10 -7.18
N THR A 111 0.15 -12.32 -6.65
CA THR A 111 0.49 -12.64 -5.26
C THR A 111 1.78 -13.45 -5.25
N VAL A 112 2.73 -13.12 -4.37
CA VAL A 112 4.01 -13.83 -4.26
C VAL A 112 4.35 -14.15 -2.81
N SER A 113 4.99 -15.29 -2.57
CA SER A 113 5.60 -15.62 -1.27
C SER A 113 7.09 -15.22 -1.22
N ASP A 114 7.75 -15.10 -2.38
CA ASP A 114 9.12 -14.61 -2.46
C ASP A 114 9.18 -13.09 -2.26
N LEU A 115 9.71 -12.68 -1.10
CA LEU A 115 9.83 -11.26 -0.76
C LEU A 115 10.87 -10.53 -1.61
N ARG A 116 11.85 -11.22 -2.20
CA ARG A 116 12.78 -10.59 -3.15
C ARG A 116 12.04 -10.11 -4.39
N THR A 117 11.16 -10.96 -4.94
CA THR A 117 10.25 -10.57 -6.02
C THR A 117 9.37 -9.39 -5.60
N ALA A 118 8.83 -9.36 -4.37
CA ALA A 118 8.04 -8.22 -3.91
C ALA A 118 8.84 -6.90 -3.89
N ILE A 119 10.10 -6.94 -3.45
CA ILE A 119 11.02 -5.79 -3.45
C ILE A 119 11.36 -5.32 -4.87
N GLU A 120 11.57 -6.23 -5.82
CA GLU A 120 11.78 -5.85 -7.22
C GLU A 120 10.59 -5.05 -7.77
N TYR A 121 9.36 -5.44 -7.46
CA TYR A 121 8.16 -4.70 -7.86
C TYR A 121 8.03 -3.37 -7.12
N TYR A 122 8.34 -3.34 -5.82
CA TYR A 122 8.39 -2.10 -5.05
C TYR A 122 9.35 -1.07 -5.67
N ASN A 123 10.55 -1.52 -6.06
CA ASN A 123 11.56 -0.68 -6.71
C ASN A 123 11.11 -0.19 -8.10
N ASN A 124 10.30 -0.98 -8.80
CA ASN A 124 9.61 -0.61 -10.04
C ASN A 124 8.32 0.22 -9.81
N LYS A 125 8.14 0.80 -8.63
CA LYS A 125 7.04 1.71 -8.26
C LYS A 125 5.65 1.07 -8.17
N TYR A 126 5.55 -0.25 -8.14
CA TYR A 126 4.31 -0.95 -7.81
C TYR A 126 3.98 -0.80 -6.31
N TYR A 127 2.71 -0.91 -5.94
CA TYR A 127 2.30 -0.92 -4.54
C TYR A 127 2.29 -2.35 -4.02
N ILE A 128 2.81 -2.55 -2.82
CA ILE A 128 2.88 -3.87 -2.19
C ILE A 128 2.06 -3.83 -0.90
N VAL A 129 1.11 -4.75 -0.76
CA VAL A 129 0.43 -5.01 0.52
C VAL A 129 0.96 -6.33 1.07
N LEU A 130 1.52 -6.28 2.27
CA LEU A 130 2.04 -7.45 2.97
C LEU A 130 0.92 -8.10 3.77
N ASN A 131 0.72 -9.40 3.58
CA ASN A 131 -0.08 -10.24 4.45
C ASN A 131 0.79 -10.72 5.61
N ILE A 132 0.41 -10.37 6.83
CA ILE A 132 1.20 -10.56 8.04
C ILE A 132 0.48 -11.56 8.94
N ASN A 133 1.22 -12.52 9.48
CA ASN A 133 0.72 -13.53 10.41
C ASN A 133 -0.53 -14.28 9.91
N TYR A 134 -0.49 -14.77 8.66
CA TYR A 134 -1.56 -15.58 8.05
C TYR A 134 -2.92 -14.86 7.99
N GLY A 135 -2.93 -13.60 7.58
CA GLY A 135 -4.14 -12.81 7.34
C GLY A 135 -4.66 -12.07 8.57
N LYS A 136 -3.95 -12.16 9.71
CA LYS A 136 -4.30 -11.41 10.92
C LYS A 136 -4.10 -9.90 10.75
N ASN A 137 -3.14 -9.48 9.91
CA ASN A 137 -2.92 -8.08 9.59
C ASN A 137 -2.48 -7.90 8.13
N TYR A 138 -2.75 -6.72 7.58
CA TYR A 138 -2.24 -6.27 6.29
C TYR A 138 -1.63 -4.89 6.44
N GLY A 139 -0.50 -4.65 5.79
CA GLY A 139 0.16 -3.34 5.77
C GLY A 139 0.67 -2.97 4.39
N VAL A 140 0.65 -1.69 4.04
CA VAL A 140 1.22 -1.22 2.76
C VAL A 140 2.71 -0.99 2.94
N LEU A 141 3.54 -1.66 2.15
CA LEU A 141 4.99 -1.48 2.17
C LEU A 141 5.35 -0.04 1.75
N ILE A 142 6.02 0.67 2.65
CA ILE A 142 6.53 2.02 2.40
C ILE A 142 8.04 2.07 2.35
N GLY A 143 8.77 1.07 2.88
CA GLY A 143 10.22 1.00 2.81
C GLY A 143 10.74 -0.34 3.29
N TYR A 144 12.04 -0.57 3.21
CA TYR A 144 12.64 -1.83 3.64
C TYR A 144 14.12 -1.67 3.97
N ASN A 145 14.63 -2.58 4.79
CA ASN A 145 16.03 -2.71 5.16
C ASN A 145 16.48 -4.13 4.82
N GLU A 146 17.22 -4.27 3.72
CA GLU A 146 17.72 -5.56 3.23
C GLU A 146 18.65 -6.24 4.23
N LYS A 147 19.53 -5.47 4.88
CA LYS A 147 20.54 -5.99 5.79
C LYS A 147 19.91 -6.70 6.99
N ASP A 148 18.84 -6.10 7.53
CA ASP A 148 18.19 -6.58 8.74
C ASP A 148 16.93 -7.42 8.44
N ALA A 149 16.59 -7.60 7.16
CA ALA A 149 15.36 -8.27 6.70
C ALA A 149 14.07 -7.68 7.33
N ILE A 150 14.03 -6.35 7.46
CA ILE A 150 12.91 -5.60 8.05
C ILE A 150 12.17 -4.83 6.96
N TYR A 151 10.85 -4.91 6.99
CA TYR A 151 9.94 -4.22 6.08
C TYR A 151 9.19 -3.14 6.85
N ILE A 152 9.15 -1.93 6.29
CA ILE A 152 8.49 -0.78 6.89
C ILE A 152 7.14 -0.59 6.22
N ILE A 153 6.06 -0.54 7.01
CA ILE A 153 4.68 -0.47 6.51
C ILE A 153 3.92 0.75 7.04
N ASN A 154 2.95 1.21 6.27
CA ASN A 154 1.78 1.86 6.84
C ASN A 154 0.88 0.75 7.41
N ASN A 155 0.85 0.64 8.75
CA ASN A 155 0.03 -0.34 9.47
C ASN A 155 -1.34 0.28 9.85
N PRO A 156 -2.45 -0.20 9.28
CA PRO A 156 -3.78 0.32 9.58
C PRO A 156 -4.29 -0.05 10.97
N ILE A 157 -3.79 -1.14 11.58
CA ILE A 157 -4.22 -1.59 12.92
C ILE A 157 -3.52 -0.78 14.01
N ASN A 158 -2.20 -0.64 13.91
CA ASN A 158 -1.40 0.10 14.87
C ASN A 158 -0.26 0.85 14.16
N PRO A 159 -0.41 2.16 13.88
CA PRO A 159 0.59 2.92 13.13
C PRO A 159 1.98 2.98 13.79
N SER A 160 2.06 2.81 15.10
CA SER A 160 3.33 2.76 15.82
C SER A 160 4.09 1.46 15.59
N ASP A 161 3.38 0.39 15.22
CA ASP A 161 3.96 -0.91 14.86
C ASP A 161 4.17 -0.99 13.35
N ASN A 162 5.19 -0.29 12.87
CA ASN A 162 5.44 -0.09 11.44
C ASN A 162 6.59 -0.94 10.89
N LYS A 163 7.18 -1.83 11.69
CA LYS A 163 8.31 -2.69 11.28
C LYS A 163 7.88 -4.15 11.34
N VAL A 164 8.07 -4.87 10.24
CA VAL A 164 7.69 -6.28 10.11
C VAL A 164 8.92 -7.08 9.73
N ALA A 165 9.18 -8.17 10.44
CA ALA A 165 10.25 -9.10 10.07
C ALA A 165 9.81 -10.00 8.92
N ALA A 166 10.74 -10.38 8.04
CA ALA A 166 10.47 -11.27 6.90
C ALA A 166 9.68 -12.53 7.28
N LYS A 167 10.00 -13.14 8.43
CA LYS A 167 9.37 -14.36 8.95
C LYS A 167 7.87 -14.23 9.26
N ASP A 168 7.39 -13.01 9.49
CA ASP A 168 6.00 -12.74 9.85
C ASP A 168 5.14 -12.44 8.60
N ILE A 169 5.78 -12.31 7.43
CA ILE A 169 5.11 -12.07 6.14
C ILE A 169 4.84 -13.40 5.45
N THR A 170 3.59 -13.66 5.12
CA THR A 170 3.17 -14.90 4.46
C THR A 170 3.14 -14.76 2.95
N VAL A 171 2.55 -13.69 2.45
CA VAL A 171 2.50 -13.34 1.02
C VAL A 171 2.48 -11.82 0.83
N ALA A 172 2.92 -11.37 -0.34
CA ALA A 172 2.82 -10.01 -0.80
C ALA A 172 1.82 -9.92 -1.97
N LEU A 173 0.85 -9.03 -1.86
CA LEU A 173 -0.09 -8.66 -2.92
C LEU A 173 0.48 -7.46 -3.69
N ILE A 174 0.63 -7.60 -5.00
CA ILE A 174 1.25 -6.58 -5.84
C ILE A 174 0.18 -5.89 -6.67
N PHE A 175 0.15 -4.55 -6.59
CA PHE A 175 -0.82 -3.73 -7.29
C PHE A 175 -0.15 -2.67 -8.19
N LYS A 176 -0.84 -2.37 -9.30
CA LYS A 176 -0.48 -1.31 -10.24
C LYS A 176 -1.68 -0.38 -10.46
N PRO A 177 -1.55 0.94 -10.26
CA PRO A 177 -2.59 1.87 -10.68
C PRO A 177 -2.73 1.85 -12.22
N LEU A 178 -3.96 1.98 -12.70
CA LEU A 178 -4.29 2.09 -14.12
C LEU A 178 -4.36 3.55 -14.57
#